data_AF-A0A8T6FYR6-F1
#
_entry.id   AF-A0A8T6FYR6-F1
#
_cell.length_a   1.000
_cell.length_b   1.000
_cell.length_c   1.000
_cell.angle_alpha   90.00
_cell.angle_beta   90.00
_cell.angle_gamma   90.00
#
_symmetry.space_group_name_H-M   'P 1'
#
loop_
_entity.id
_entity.type
_entity.pdbx_description
1 polymer ?
#
loop_
_entity_poly.entity_id
_entity_poly.type
_entity_poly.pdbx_seq_one_letter_code
_entity_poly.pdbx_strand_id
1 'polypeptide(L)'
;MTTFIRPAEKYTVECPNNDGGKVVKIGMSGDKQRFRCKTCLKEFRDPNVYAESNKYTTQIMGMALQGHVDGLSYRDVARNIGRTFKVKEPDEATVYRWVQEYGRAAFAAMNRQKPKVGDRWVADEIQLKVGGKRLWLWNVMDSKTRFILGIHLTPSRKKPAAAVVRRKAIQAAVKRPRVVVSDPLGSYSDPGKQ
;
A
#
# COMPACT_ATOMS: atom_id res chain seq x y z
N MET A 1 -21.96 6.56 -26.08
CA MET A 1 -21.08 6.07 -25.01
C MET A 1 -21.96 5.43 -23.95
N THR A 2 -22.10 4.11 -24.02
CA THR A 2 -23.02 3.33 -23.19
C THR A 2 -22.41 3.14 -21.80
N THR A 3 -22.94 3.85 -20.81
CA THR A 3 -22.57 3.68 -19.41
C THR A 3 -23.06 2.31 -18.95
N PHE A 4 -22.16 1.32 -18.89
CA PHE A 4 -22.41 0.05 -18.22
C PHE A 4 -22.51 0.29 -16.71
N ILE A 5 -23.70 0.67 -16.24
CA ILE A 5 -24.05 0.55 -14.82
C ILE A 5 -24.20 -0.96 -14.57
N ARG A 6 -23.13 -1.60 -14.10
CA ARG A 6 -23.22 -2.96 -13.57
C ARG A 6 -24.23 -2.94 -12.40
N PRO A 7 -25.23 -3.83 -12.38
CA PRO A 7 -26.11 -3.96 -11.21
C PRO A 7 -25.27 -4.28 -9.99
N ALA A 8 -25.66 -3.73 -8.83
CA ALA A 8 -25.00 -4.01 -7.56
C ALA A 8 -24.98 -5.52 -7.32
N GLU A 9 -23.81 -6.15 -7.46
CA GLU A 9 -23.62 -7.55 -7.10
C GLU A 9 -24.07 -7.71 -5.65
N LYS A 10 -24.97 -8.67 -5.40
CA LYS A 10 -25.47 -8.97 -4.06
C LYS A 10 -24.26 -9.29 -3.19
N TYR A 11 -23.99 -8.43 -2.22
CA TYR A 11 -22.93 -8.63 -1.24
C TYR A 11 -23.11 -9.97 -0.53
N THR A 12 -22.15 -10.88 -0.71
CA THR A 12 -22.12 -12.20 -0.05
C THR A 12 -21.04 -12.22 1.02
N VAL A 13 -21.42 -12.58 2.24
CA VAL A 13 -20.48 -12.73 3.36
C VAL A 13 -19.70 -14.04 3.19
N GLU A 14 -18.39 -13.93 3.05
CA GLU A 14 -17.48 -15.07 2.94
C GLU A 14 -16.82 -15.44 4.28
N CYS A 15 -16.40 -16.69 4.40
CA CYS A 15 -15.67 -17.16 5.57
C CYS A 15 -14.29 -16.49 5.66
N PRO A 16 -13.87 -15.90 6.80
CA PRO A 16 -12.55 -15.26 6.94
C PRO A 16 -11.35 -16.19 6.73
N ASN A 17 -11.56 -17.51 6.70
CA ASN A 17 -10.53 -18.50 6.44
C ASN A 17 -10.46 -18.89 4.94
N ASN A 18 -11.28 -18.29 4.08
CA ASN A 18 -11.36 -18.56 2.62
C ASN A 18 -11.49 -20.05 2.27
N ASP A 19 -12.23 -20.81 3.08
CA ASP A 19 -12.40 -22.26 2.95
C ASP A 19 -13.53 -22.65 1.96
N GLY A 20 -14.11 -21.69 1.25
CA GLY A 20 -15.27 -21.89 0.37
C GLY A 20 -16.53 -22.37 1.10
N GLY A 21 -16.52 -22.35 2.44
CA GLY A 21 -17.60 -22.89 3.24
C GLY A 21 -18.86 -22.04 3.21
N LYS A 22 -20.02 -22.70 3.26
CA LYS A 22 -21.32 -22.02 3.32
C LYS A 22 -21.44 -21.24 4.63
N VAL A 23 -21.66 -19.92 4.52
CA VAL A 23 -21.85 -19.04 5.67
C VAL A 23 -23.34 -18.92 6.00
N VAL A 24 -23.70 -19.03 7.28
CA VAL A 24 -25.08 -18.87 7.77
C VAL A 24 -25.17 -17.81 8.86
N LYS A 25 -26.33 -17.15 8.96
CA LYS A 25 -26.65 -16.21 10.05
C LYS A 25 -26.97 -16.98 11.33
N ILE A 26 -26.40 -16.58 12.47
CA ILE A 26 -26.59 -17.25 13.78
C ILE A 26 -27.16 -16.32 14.87
N GLY A 27 -27.84 -15.24 14.46
CA GLY A 27 -28.44 -14.24 15.35
C GLY A 27 -27.65 -12.94 15.44
N MET A 28 -27.99 -12.10 16.42
CA MET A 28 -27.40 -10.77 16.60
C MET A 28 -26.64 -10.65 17.92
N SER A 29 -25.68 -9.74 17.98
CA SER A 29 -25.02 -9.30 19.21
C SER A 29 -25.00 -7.78 19.22
N GLY A 30 -25.86 -7.18 20.06
CA GLY A 30 -26.29 -5.79 19.87
C GLY A 30 -26.92 -5.62 18.48
N ASP A 31 -26.58 -4.55 17.78
CA ASP A 31 -27.08 -4.26 16.43
C ASP A 31 -26.31 -4.96 15.30
N LYS A 32 -25.40 -5.89 15.64
CA LYS A 32 -24.52 -6.53 14.64
C LYS A 32 -24.91 -7.97 14.37
N GLN A 33 -25.08 -8.31 13.09
CA GLN A 33 -25.31 -9.67 12.62
C GLN A 33 -24.09 -10.57 12.89
N ARG A 34 -24.34 -11.77 13.43
CA ARG A 34 -23.35 -12.84 13.58
C ARG A 34 -23.53 -13.91 12.51
N PHE A 35 -22.41 -14.48 12.11
CA PHE A 35 -22.28 -15.52 11.09
C PHE A 35 -21.49 -16.72 11.62
N ARG A 36 -21.74 -17.89 11.03
CA ARG A 36 -20.97 -19.11 11.24
C ARG A 36 -20.68 -19.78 9.91
N CYS A 37 -19.42 -20.17 9.68
CA CYS A 37 -19.07 -21.02 8.56
C CYS A 37 -19.50 -22.46 8.85
N LYS A 38 -20.15 -23.15 7.91
CA LYS A 38 -20.52 -24.56 8.05
C LYS A 38 -19.36 -25.54 7.83
N THR A 39 -18.25 -25.08 7.25
CA THR A 39 -17.06 -25.91 6.99
C THR A 39 -16.07 -25.86 8.15
N CYS A 40 -15.45 -24.70 8.43
CA CYS A 40 -14.50 -24.58 9.56
C CYS A 40 -15.15 -24.30 10.93
N LEU A 41 -16.47 -24.19 11.01
CA LEU A 41 -17.24 -23.90 12.24
C LEU A 41 -16.95 -22.55 12.90
N LYS A 42 -16.06 -21.73 12.33
CA LYS A 42 -15.70 -20.42 12.86
C LYS A 42 -16.92 -19.51 12.91
N GLU A 43 -17.11 -18.88 14.07
CA GLU A 43 -18.06 -17.80 14.26
C GLU A 43 -17.37 -16.46 14.07
N PHE A 44 -18.05 -15.57 13.37
CA PHE A 44 -17.53 -14.25 13.07
C PHE A 44 -18.69 -13.26 12.91
N ARG A 45 -18.37 -11.98 13.07
CA ARG A 45 -19.26 -10.91 12.58
C ARG A 45 -18.91 -10.65 11.13
N ASP A 46 -19.81 -10.01 10.38
CA ASP A 46 -19.48 -9.56 9.03
C ASP A 46 -18.10 -8.88 9.04
N PRO A 47 -17.07 -9.46 8.39
CA PRO A 47 -15.75 -8.84 8.38
C PRO A 47 -15.75 -7.51 7.60
N ASN A 48 -16.78 -7.31 6.78
CA ASN A 48 -17.03 -6.17 5.94
C ASN A 48 -18.31 -5.42 6.37
N VAL A 49 -18.46 -5.07 7.66
CA VAL A 49 -19.53 -4.14 8.13
C VAL A 49 -19.63 -2.85 7.29
N TYR A 50 -18.57 -2.47 6.57
CA TYR A 50 -18.54 -1.32 5.67
C TYR A 50 -19.04 -1.60 4.25
N ALA A 51 -19.20 -2.87 3.85
CA ALA A 51 -19.61 -3.30 2.51
C ALA A 51 -21.13 -3.29 2.27
N GLU A 52 -21.96 -2.97 3.27
CA GLU A 52 -23.41 -2.78 3.07
C GLU A 52 -23.74 -1.63 2.09
N SER A 53 -22.75 -0.81 1.71
CA SER A 53 -22.84 0.11 0.58
C SER A 53 -21.47 0.25 -0.10
N ASN A 54 -21.26 -0.56 -1.14
CA ASN A 54 -20.04 -0.66 -1.96
C ASN A 54 -19.41 0.67 -2.41
N LYS A 55 -20.18 1.78 -2.36
CA LYS A 55 -19.72 3.15 -2.67
C LYS A 55 -18.82 3.74 -1.57
N TYR A 56 -19.10 3.49 -0.29
CA TYR A 56 -18.35 4.09 0.81
C TYR A 56 -17.14 3.27 1.19
N THR A 57 -17.15 1.94 1.03
CA THR A 57 -16.00 1.07 1.35
C THR A 57 -14.72 1.55 0.65
N THR A 58 -14.74 1.71 -0.67
CA THR A 58 -13.56 2.17 -1.42
C THR A 58 -13.17 3.60 -1.09
N GLN A 59 -14.13 4.49 -0.87
CA GLN A 59 -13.86 5.89 -0.52
C GLN A 59 -13.28 6.03 0.89
N ILE A 60 -13.79 5.27 1.85
CA ILE A 60 -13.30 5.17 3.23
C ILE A 60 -11.87 4.63 3.23
N MET A 61 -11.62 3.56 2.48
CA MET A 61 -10.29 2.96 2.37
C MET A 61 -9.30 3.88 1.66
N GLY A 62 -9.76 4.57 0.60
CA GLY A 62 -8.98 5.60 -0.08
C GLY A 62 -8.63 6.74 0.87
N MET A 63 -9.59 7.21 1.67
CA MET A 63 -9.36 8.23 2.71
C MET A 63 -8.41 7.73 3.80
N ALA A 64 -8.51 6.46 4.18
CA ALA A 64 -7.60 5.86 5.15
C ALA A 64 -6.15 5.83 4.64
N LEU A 65 -5.97 5.40 3.38
CA LEU A 65 -4.65 5.36 2.75
C LEU A 65 -4.10 6.76 2.52
N GLN A 66 -4.92 7.69 2.01
CA GLN A 66 -4.53 9.08 1.78
C GLN A 66 -4.10 9.75 3.09
N GLY A 67 -4.93 9.65 4.14
CA GLY A 67 -4.60 10.23 5.44
C GLY A 67 -3.31 9.66 6.04
N HIS A 68 -3.03 8.37 5.82
CA HIS A 68 -1.74 7.78 6.22
C HIS A 68 -0.56 8.37 5.44
N VAL A 69 -0.70 8.54 4.12
CA VAL A 69 0.32 9.17 3.26
C VAL A 69 0.55 10.63 3.64
N ASP A 70 -0.51 11.34 4.04
CA ASP A 70 -0.46 12.72 4.51
C ASP A 70 0.15 12.85 5.93
N GLY A 71 0.47 11.74 6.59
CA GLY A 71 1.09 11.72 7.91
C GLY A 71 0.11 11.95 9.07
N LEU A 72 -1.20 11.80 8.84
CA LEU A 72 -2.19 11.89 9.91
C LEU A 72 -2.09 10.68 10.86
N SER A 73 -2.39 10.91 12.14
CA SER A 73 -2.54 9.81 13.10
C SER A 73 -3.76 8.95 12.74
N TYR A 74 -3.74 7.66 13.08
CA TYR A 74 -4.91 6.79 12.80
C TYR A 74 -6.18 7.25 13.50
N ARG A 75 -6.05 7.93 14.64
CA ARG A 75 -7.16 8.62 15.30
C ARG A 75 -7.73 9.75 14.46
N ASP A 76 -6.87 10.60 13.92
CA ASP A 76 -7.32 11.71 13.07
C ASP A 76 -7.95 11.20 11.78
N VAL A 77 -7.39 10.15 11.18
CA VAL A 77 -7.97 9.47 10.03
C VAL A 77 -9.34 8.89 10.36
N ALA A 78 -9.48 8.18 11.48
CA ALA A 78 -10.77 7.63 11.94
C ALA A 78 -11.82 8.72 12.12
N ARG A 79 -11.46 9.81 12.80
CA ARG A 79 -12.33 10.97 13.00
C ARG A 79 -12.74 11.62 11.68
N ASN A 80 -11.78 11.77 10.75
CA ASN A 80 -12.05 12.32 9.43
C ASN A 80 -13.01 11.43 8.63
N ILE A 81 -12.86 10.11 8.71
CA ILE A 81 -13.79 9.14 8.10
C ILE A 81 -15.19 9.29 8.70
N GLY A 82 -15.32 9.31 10.03
CA GLY A 82 -16.61 9.46 10.70
C GLY A 82 -17.32 10.75 10.31
N ARG A 83 -16.60 11.88 10.27
CA ARG A 83 -17.13 13.19 9.85
C ARG A 83 -17.52 13.23 8.38
N THR A 84 -16.67 12.72 7.50
CA THR A 84 -16.85 12.82 6.04
C THR A 84 -18.01 11.95 5.56
N PHE A 85 -18.08 10.72 6.07
CA PHE A 85 -19.08 9.74 5.63
C PHE A 85 -20.30 9.66 6.55
N LYS A 86 -20.33 10.45 7.64
CA LYS A 86 -21.40 10.45 8.66
C LYS A 86 -21.65 9.04 9.22
N VAL A 87 -20.57 8.30 9.46
CA VAL A 87 -20.59 6.95 10.03
C VAL A 87 -19.99 6.96 11.43
N LYS A 88 -20.23 5.90 12.20
CA LYS A 88 -19.51 5.68 13.45
C LYS A 88 -18.01 5.68 13.17
N GLU A 89 -17.24 6.42 13.96
CA GLU A 89 -15.79 6.46 13.84
C GLU A 89 -15.20 5.05 13.98
N PRO A 90 -14.36 4.60 13.03
CA PRO A 90 -13.70 3.32 13.12
C PRO A 90 -12.64 3.34 14.23
N ASP A 91 -12.39 2.19 14.85
CA ASP A 91 -11.26 2.06 15.76
C ASP A 91 -9.93 2.27 15.02
N GLU A 92 -8.92 2.83 15.69
CA GLU A 92 -7.59 3.08 15.11
C GLU A 92 -6.96 1.80 14.52
N ALA A 93 -7.18 0.64 15.17
CA ALA A 93 -6.73 -0.66 14.69
C ALA A 93 -7.39 -1.10 13.37
N THR A 94 -8.64 -0.66 13.14
CA THR A 94 -9.34 -0.93 11.87
C THR A 94 -8.75 -0.09 10.74
N VAL A 95 -8.47 1.20 11.00
CA VAL A 95 -7.79 2.07 10.04
C VAL A 95 -6.40 1.50 9.70
N TYR A 96 -5.63 1.09 10.71
CA TYR A 96 -4.32 0.45 10.49
C TYR A 96 -4.43 -0.78 9.59
N ARG A 97 -5.38 -1.68 9.85
CA ARG A 97 -5.60 -2.88 9.03
C ARG A 97 -5.89 -2.53 7.57
N TRP A 98 -6.76 -1.55 7.32
CA TRP A 98 -7.04 -1.07 5.96
C TRP A 98 -5.79 -0.53 5.28
N VAL A 99 -5.03 0.33 5.95
CA VAL A 99 -3.79 0.88 5.38
C VAL A 99 -2.81 -0.24 5.00
N GLN A 100 -2.66 -1.27 5.83
CA GLN A 100 -1.78 -2.40 5.54
C GLN A 100 -2.29 -3.28 4.38
N GLU A 101 -3.59 -3.52 4.30
CA GLU A 101 -4.20 -4.35 3.25
C GLU A 101 -4.21 -3.62 1.90
N TYR A 102 -4.78 -2.43 1.86
CA TYR A 102 -4.89 -1.63 0.62
C TYR A 102 -3.54 -1.07 0.18
N GLY A 103 -2.66 -0.71 1.12
CA GLY A 103 -1.29 -0.33 0.79
C GLY A 103 -0.54 -1.45 0.07
N ARG A 104 -0.68 -2.71 0.53
CA ARG A 104 -0.10 -3.88 -0.14
C ARG A 104 -0.72 -4.10 -1.53
N ALA A 105 -2.04 -4.01 -1.65
CA ALA A 105 -2.73 -4.15 -2.92
C ALA A 105 -2.33 -3.06 -3.93
N ALA A 106 -2.26 -1.81 -3.49
CA ALA A 106 -1.82 -0.67 -4.29
C ALA A 106 -0.37 -0.86 -4.75
N PHE A 107 0.53 -1.26 -3.85
CA PHE A 107 1.93 -1.54 -4.18
C PHE A 107 2.07 -2.67 -5.20
N ALA A 108 1.31 -3.75 -5.04
CA ALA A 108 1.29 -4.86 -6.01
C ALA A 108 0.76 -4.42 -7.38
N ALA A 109 -0.28 -3.59 -7.42
CA ALA A 109 -0.82 -3.03 -8.66
C ALA A 109 0.19 -2.11 -9.35
N MET A 110 0.86 -1.23 -8.60
CA MET A 110 1.92 -0.34 -9.11
C MET A 110 3.09 -1.13 -9.71
N ASN A 111 3.56 -2.18 -9.05
CA ASN A 111 4.68 -3.00 -9.55
C ASN A 111 4.37 -3.78 -10.83
N ARG A 112 3.09 -3.96 -11.18
CA ARG A 112 2.68 -4.55 -12.46
C ARG A 112 2.72 -3.54 -13.61
N GLN A 113 2.73 -2.25 -13.31
CA GLN A 113 2.81 -1.21 -14.33
C GLN A 113 4.24 -1.09 -14.84
N LYS A 114 4.38 -0.95 -16.16
CA LYS A 114 5.64 -0.57 -16.79
C LYS A 114 5.63 0.96 -16.98
N PRO A 115 6.29 1.73 -16.10
CA PRO A 115 6.25 3.18 -16.18
C PRO A 115 6.96 3.65 -17.44
N LYS A 116 6.36 4.61 -18.15
CA LYS A 116 7.05 5.35 -19.22
C LYS A 116 8.02 6.32 -18.55
N VAL A 117 9.30 6.00 -18.55
CA VAL A 117 10.36 6.80 -17.90
C VAL A 117 11.38 7.33 -18.92
N GLY A 118 11.99 8.45 -18.57
CA GLY A 118 13.01 9.11 -19.38
C GLY A 118 14.39 8.49 -19.21
N ASP A 119 15.38 9.19 -19.76
CA ASP A 119 16.79 8.77 -19.75
C ASP A 119 17.60 9.31 -18.56
N ARG A 120 17.02 10.19 -17.76
CA ARG A 120 17.67 10.79 -16.59
C ARG A 120 16.99 10.32 -15.33
N TRP A 121 17.70 9.54 -14.53
CA TRP A 121 17.24 9.06 -13.23
C TRP A 121 18.00 9.75 -12.10
N VAL A 122 17.36 9.85 -10.94
CA VAL A 122 17.94 10.36 -9.70
C VAL A 122 18.03 9.21 -8.72
N ALA A 123 19.19 9.02 -8.10
CA ALA A 123 19.43 8.04 -7.05
C ALA A 123 19.82 8.77 -5.76
N ASP A 124 19.27 8.32 -4.64
CA ASP A 124 19.47 8.93 -3.33
C ASP A 124 19.49 7.87 -2.23
N GLU A 125 19.98 8.24 -1.05
CA GLU A 125 19.88 7.45 0.17
C GLU A 125 19.49 8.26 1.39
N ILE A 126 18.58 7.70 2.19
CA ILE A 126 18.08 8.32 3.41
C ILE A 126 18.40 7.41 4.59
N GLN A 127 18.98 7.96 5.66
CA GLN A 127 19.13 7.23 6.92
C GLN A 127 17.82 7.24 7.70
N LEU A 128 17.34 6.06 8.07
CA LEU A 128 16.15 5.85 8.88
C LEU A 128 16.51 5.17 10.20
N LYS A 129 15.76 5.47 11.27
CA LYS A 129 15.84 4.72 12.54
C LYS A 129 14.54 3.96 12.74
N VAL A 130 14.59 2.63 12.61
CA VAL A 130 13.42 1.74 12.71
C VAL A 130 13.66 0.76 13.85
N GLY A 131 12.77 0.72 14.84
CA GLY A 131 12.91 -0.18 16.00
C GLY A 131 14.24 -0.03 16.73
N GLY A 132 14.76 1.21 16.84
CA GLY A 132 16.05 1.50 17.45
C GLY A 132 17.28 1.27 16.55
N LYS A 133 17.13 0.58 15.41
CA LYS A 133 18.23 0.26 14.49
C LYS A 133 18.35 1.30 13.38
N ARG A 134 19.59 1.69 13.04
CA ARG A 134 19.88 2.55 11.89
C ARG A 134 19.85 1.73 10.60
N LEU A 135 19.09 2.19 9.62
CA LEU A 135 18.96 1.61 8.29
C LEU A 135 19.15 2.71 7.24
N TRP A 136 19.45 2.29 6.03
CA TRP A 136 19.60 3.13 4.84
C TRP A 136 18.56 2.71 3.81
N LEU A 137 17.72 3.65 3.43
CA LEU A 137 16.77 3.52 2.34
C LEU A 137 17.42 4.07 1.07
N TRP A 138 17.80 3.18 0.17
CA TRP A 138 18.24 3.55 -1.16
C TRP A 138 17.05 3.62 -2.10
N ASN A 139 16.91 4.71 -2.85
CA ASN A 139 15.86 4.85 -3.87
C ASN A 139 16.41 5.36 -5.19
N VAL A 140 15.77 4.93 -6.28
CA VAL A 140 16.02 5.43 -7.64
C VAL A 140 14.68 5.82 -8.24
N MET A 141 14.62 6.98 -8.87
CA MET A 141 13.41 7.50 -9.49
C MET A 141 13.69 8.23 -10.80
N ASP A 142 12.69 8.30 -11.67
CA ASP A 142 12.77 9.13 -12.85
C ASP A 142 12.82 10.62 -12.48
N SER A 143 13.66 11.40 -13.15
CA SER A 143 13.82 12.82 -12.84
C SER A 143 12.58 13.66 -13.17
N LYS A 144 11.85 13.31 -14.24
CA LYS A 144 10.73 14.10 -14.76
C LYS A 144 9.39 13.62 -14.21
N THR A 145 9.09 12.33 -14.32
CA THR A 145 7.82 11.75 -13.89
C THR A 145 7.78 11.49 -12.39
N ARG A 146 8.94 11.55 -11.72
CA ARG A 146 9.11 11.24 -10.29
C ARG A 146 8.68 9.82 -9.92
N PHE A 147 8.50 8.95 -10.91
CA PHE A 147 8.14 7.56 -10.67
C PHE A 147 9.30 6.82 -10.00
N ILE A 148 9.03 6.14 -8.90
CA ILE A 148 10.04 5.36 -8.17
C ILE A 148 10.28 4.05 -8.92
N LEU A 149 11.52 3.84 -9.34
CA LEU A 149 11.96 2.69 -10.12
C LEU A 149 12.55 1.59 -9.22
N GLY A 150 13.11 1.94 -8.08
CA GLY A 150 13.66 0.96 -7.15
C GLY A 150 13.76 1.51 -5.74
N ILE A 151 13.51 0.62 -4.77
CA ILE A 151 13.72 0.88 -3.35
C ILE A 151 14.49 -0.31 -2.74
N HIS A 152 15.46 -0.02 -1.88
CA HIS A 152 16.20 -1.03 -1.13
C HIS A 152 16.54 -0.52 0.28
N LEU A 153 15.91 -1.14 1.29
CA LEU A 153 16.22 -0.90 2.70
C LEU A 153 17.31 -1.87 3.17
N THR A 154 18.37 -1.36 3.78
CA THR A 154 19.52 -2.15 4.22
C THR A 154 20.25 -1.48 5.39
N PRO A 155 20.92 -2.20 6.29
CA PRO A 155 21.81 -1.59 7.28
C PRO A 155 23.08 -0.96 6.65
N SER A 156 23.34 -1.18 5.36
CA SER A 156 24.60 -0.79 4.70
C SER A 156 24.45 0.44 3.79
N ARG A 157 25.33 1.44 3.98
CA ARG A 157 25.50 2.60 3.08
C ARG A 157 26.55 2.36 1.96
N LYS A 158 26.92 1.11 1.69
CA LYS A 158 28.04 0.80 0.78
C LYS A 158 27.59 0.61 -0.68
N LYS A 159 28.55 0.72 -1.61
CA LYS A 159 28.37 0.49 -3.07
C LYS A 159 27.52 -0.76 -3.44
N PRO A 160 27.63 -1.93 -2.76
CA PRO A 160 26.78 -3.07 -3.08
C PRO A 160 25.27 -2.80 -2.94
N ALA A 161 24.86 -2.00 -1.97
CA ALA A 161 23.45 -1.61 -1.80
C ALA A 161 22.97 -0.73 -2.96
N ALA A 162 23.81 0.20 -3.41
CA ALA A 162 23.55 1.03 -4.59
C ALA A 162 23.41 0.17 -5.87
N ALA A 163 24.22 -0.88 -6.01
CA ALA A 163 24.12 -1.81 -7.13
C ALA A 163 22.78 -2.58 -7.12
N VAL A 164 22.31 -3.00 -5.94
CA VAL A 164 21.01 -3.68 -5.78
C VAL A 164 19.85 -2.76 -6.20
N VAL A 165 19.79 -1.53 -5.70
CA VAL A 165 18.70 -0.61 -6.07
C VAL A 165 18.73 -0.26 -7.56
N ARG A 166 19.93 -0.11 -8.15
CA ARG A 166 20.10 0.11 -9.59
C ARG A 166 19.54 -1.05 -10.42
N ARG A 167 19.82 -2.30 -10.02
CA ARG A 167 19.28 -3.48 -10.71
C ARG A 167 17.75 -3.51 -10.66
N LYS A 168 17.16 -3.22 -9.50
CA LYS A 168 15.70 -3.10 -9.35
C LYS A 168 15.12 -2.03 -10.29
N ALA A 169 15.77 -0.87 -10.37
CA ALA A 169 15.33 0.22 -11.23
C ALA A 169 15.34 -0.15 -12.72
N ILE A 170 16.40 -0.82 -13.18
CA ILE A 170 16.50 -1.29 -14.57
C ILE A 170 15.42 -2.34 -14.89
N GLN A 171 15.15 -3.25 -13.95
CA GLN A 171 14.10 -4.26 -14.11
C GLN A 171 12.71 -3.63 -14.17
N ALA A 172 12.40 -2.67 -13.30
CA ALA A 172 11.12 -1.97 -13.28
C ALA A 172 10.89 -1.12 -14.55
N ALA A 173 11.91 -0.41 -15.01
CA ALA A 173 11.82 0.43 -16.22
C ALA A 173 11.89 -0.37 -17.53
N VAL A 174 12.39 -1.61 -17.49
CA VAL A 174 12.75 -2.42 -18.68
C VAL A 174 13.68 -1.63 -19.62
N LYS A 175 14.54 -0.78 -19.05
CA LYS A 175 15.41 0.16 -19.76
C LYS A 175 16.57 0.57 -18.86
N ARG A 176 17.68 1.03 -19.46
CA ARG A 176 18.78 1.70 -18.75
C ARG A 176 18.71 3.22 -18.96
N PRO A 177 19.02 4.03 -17.93
CA PRO A 177 19.12 5.47 -18.10
C PRO A 177 20.40 5.82 -18.86
N ARG A 178 20.39 6.95 -19.58
CA ARG A 178 21.61 7.57 -20.11
C ARG A 178 22.40 8.25 -19.02
N VAL A 179 21.71 8.83 -18.03
CA VAL A 179 22.31 9.60 -16.93
C VAL A 179 21.68 9.20 -15.61
N VAL A 180 22.51 8.90 -14.61
CA VAL A 180 22.09 8.78 -13.21
C VAL A 180 22.72 9.94 -12.45
N VAL A 181 21.89 10.74 -11.79
CA VAL A 181 22.31 11.81 -10.90
C VAL A 181 22.17 11.30 -9.47
N SER A 182 23.22 11.45 -8.68
CA SER A 182 23.16 11.27 -7.23
C SER A 182 23.93 12.42 -6.59
N ASP A 183 23.63 12.74 -5.34
CA ASP A 183 24.49 13.63 -4.59
C ASP A 183 25.91 13.03 -4.50
N PRO A 184 26.95 13.87 -4.42
CA PRO A 184 28.31 13.40 -4.31
C PRO A 184 28.53 12.71 -2.96
N LEU A 185 28.28 11.41 -2.91
CA LEU A 185 28.86 10.57 -1.86
C LEU A 185 30.35 10.40 -2.15
N GLY A 186 31.20 10.70 -1.17
CA GLY A 186 32.63 10.36 -1.20
C GLY A 186 32.92 8.85 -1.34
N SER A 187 31.89 7.99 -1.34
CA SER A 187 32.02 6.56 -1.65
C SER A 187 31.94 6.25 -3.14
N TYR A 188 31.67 7.20 -4.04
CA TYR A 188 31.76 7.03 -5.50
C TYR A 188 33.14 7.42 -6.08
N SER A 189 34.21 7.36 -5.30
CA SER A 189 35.56 7.37 -5.86
C SER A 189 35.75 6.09 -6.69
N ASP A 190 35.72 6.26 -7.99
CA ASP A 190 36.41 5.43 -8.97
C ASP A 190 37.44 6.36 -9.64
N PRO A 191 38.75 6.08 -9.56
CA PRO A 191 39.78 6.94 -10.11
C PRO A 191 39.81 6.75 -11.63
N GLY A 192 38.97 7.49 -12.34
CA GLY A 192 38.93 7.39 -13.80
C GLY A 192 37.78 8.16 -14.40
N LYS A 193 37.96 9.49 -14.51
CA LYS A 193 37.50 10.40 -15.57
C LYS A 193 37.49 11.85 -15.06
N GLN A 194 38.61 12.54 -15.28
CA GLN A 194 38.62 13.89 -15.85
C GLN A 194 39.19 13.76 -17.26
#